data_AF-A0A536N7Z6-F1
#
_entry.id   AF-A0A536N7Z6-F1
#
_cell.length_a   1.000
_cell.length_b   1.000
_cell.length_c   1.000
_cell.angle_alpha   90.00
_cell.angle_beta   90.00
_cell.angle_gamma   90.00
#
_symmetry.space_group_name_H-M   'P 1'
#
loop_
_entity.id
_entity.type
_entity.pdbx_description
1 polymer ?
#
loop_
_entity_poly.entity_id
_entity_poly.type
_entity_poly.pdbx_seq_one_letter_code
_entity_poly.pdbx_strand_id
1 'polypeptide(L)'
;MVSRLGDPGRPRRRARPRSADHRRAARSAIGTSHRPGARGRRRGRGATARAGTRGGERPRRRRRRLTWPGSRRHRVPAQRRKARSTEESDRADRIRSLRTGRRLALSAVFEAEFGQRTASAILERHLTETEGNPNAAELARRLVRAVVENRDTIDATIERLAPQYPVVQLARMDRALLRCALGEVLHSPATPARVAIAEWVELARIYSGDSMRRLVNGVLGRITGEATAAPETERHPSTPRRKRRGS
;
A
#
# COMPACT_ATOMS: atom_id res chain seq x y z
N MET A 1 57.88 22.69 -37.67
CA MET A 1 57.09 22.70 -38.93
C MET A 1 57.10 21.29 -39.50
N VAL A 2 56.00 20.89 -40.13
CA VAL A 2 55.70 19.58 -40.76
C VAL A 2 55.08 18.50 -39.85
N SER A 3 53.75 18.63 -39.74
CA SER A 3 52.77 17.61 -39.38
C SER A 3 52.76 16.44 -40.37
N ARG A 4 52.55 15.20 -39.88
CA ARG A 4 51.81 14.17 -40.63
C ARG A 4 50.93 13.34 -39.70
N LEU A 5 49.64 13.44 -39.97
CA LEU A 5 48.55 12.62 -39.45
C LEU A 5 48.57 11.21 -40.07
N GLY A 6 48.10 10.23 -39.28
CA GLY A 6 47.60 8.91 -39.68
C GLY A 6 47.33 8.14 -38.37
N ASP A 7 46.19 7.55 -38.05
CA ASP A 7 45.16 6.88 -38.85
C ASP A 7 43.88 6.69 -37.98
N PRO A 8 42.64 6.91 -38.47
CA PRO A 8 41.42 6.70 -37.69
C PRO A 8 40.78 5.31 -37.95
N GLY A 9 41.02 4.36 -37.05
CA GLY A 9 40.38 3.03 -37.08
C GLY A 9 38.92 3.04 -36.61
N ARG A 10 37.97 2.98 -37.55
CA ARG A 10 36.51 2.81 -37.38
C ARG A 10 36.09 1.37 -36.98
N PRO A 11 34.80 1.11 -36.64
CA PRO A 11 34.39 0.17 -35.59
C PRO A 11 34.12 -1.26 -36.08
N ARG A 12 34.26 -2.24 -35.17
CA ARG A 12 33.81 -3.63 -35.43
C ARG A 12 32.33 -3.80 -35.09
N ARG A 13 31.54 -4.09 -36.12
CA ARG A 13 30.11 -4.44 -36.07
C ARG A 13 29.94 -5.96 -36.16
N ARG A 14 29.01 -6.47 -35.34
CA ARG A 14 28.16 -7.67 -35.48
C ARG A 14 28.76 -9.07 -35.26
N ALA A 15 28.08 -9.83 -34.37
CA ALA A 15 27.49 -11.11 -34.74
C ALA A 15 26.25 -11.40 -33.86
N ARG A 16 25.10 -11.66 -34.50
CA ARG A 16 23.93 -12.34 -33.93
C ARG A 16 23.98 -13.80 -34.39
N PRO A 17 23.54 -14.77 -33.58
CA PRO A 17 22.84 -15.95 -34.07
C PRO A 17 21.36 -15.84 -33.64
N ARG A 18 20.40 -15.74 -34.56
CA ARG A 18 19.74 -16.79 -35.37
C ARG A 18 18.98 -17.84 -34.54
N SER A 19 17.68 -17.83 -34.80
CA SER A 19 16.54 -18.62 -34.35
C SER A 19 16.50 -20.06 -34.91
N ALA A 20 15.91 -20.98 -34.13
CA ALA A 20 15.12 -22.15 -34.56
C ALA A 20 14.40 -22.65 -33.29
N ASP A 21 13.11 -22.41 -33.07
CA ASP A 21 11.92 -23.07 -33.63
C ASP A 21 11.85 -24.58 -33.31
N HIS A 22 10.96 -24.97 -32.38
CA HIS A 22 10.23 -26.24 -32.46
C HIS A 22 8.88 -26.16 -31.73
N ARG A 23 7.85 -26.47 -32.52
CA ARG A 23 6.41 -26.50 -32.25
C ARG A 23 6.00 -27.74 -31.44
N ARG A 24 4.92 -27.62 -30.65
CA ARG A 24 3.70 -28.47 -30.62
C ARG A 24 2.88 -28.11 -29.36
N ALA A 25 1.64 -27.63 -29.47
CA ALA A 25 0.38 -28.39 -29.63
C ALA A 25 0.12 -29.31 -28.41
N ALA A 26 -1.03 -29.40 -27.74
CA ALA A 26 -2.40 -29.06 -28.12
C ALA A 26 -3.36 -29.15 -26.89
N ARG A 27 -4.56 -28.58 -27.05
CA ARG A 27 -5.89 -29.08 -26.61
C ARG A 27 -6.25 -29.19 -25.12
N SER A 28 -7.14 -28.27 -24.71
CA SER A 28 -8.54 -28.50 -24.29
C SER A 28 -8.91 -29.78 -23.54
N ALA A 29 -9.44 -29.66 -22.33
CA ALA A 29 -10.55 -30.48 -21.83
C ALA A 29 -11.29 -29.81 -20.67
N ILE A 30 -12.57 -29.52 -20.92
CA ILE A 30 -13.63 -29.28 -19.94
C ILE A 30 -13.89 -30.61 -19.21
N GLY A 31 -14.05 -30.56 -17.88
CA GLY A 31 -14.33 -31.74 -17.07
C GLY A 31 -15.12 -31.40 -15.82
N THR A 32 -16.45 -31.34 -15.95
CA THR A 32 -17.41 -31.44 -14.85
C THR A 32 -17.40 -32.85 -14.27
N SER A 33 -17.32 -32.98 -12.94
CA SER A 33 -17.76 -34.20 -12.26
C SER A 33 -18.28 -33.90 -10.84
N HIS A 34 -19.60 -33.99 -10.72
CA HIS A 34 -20.32 -34.36 -9.50
C HIS A 34 -19.79 -35.67 -8.89
N ARG A 35 -19.74 -35.78 -7.55
CA ARG A 35 -20.30 -36.91 -6.77
C ARG A 35 -20.15 -36.74 -5.24
N PRO A 36 -20.78 -37.58 -4.37
CA PRO A 36 -21.96 -37.19 -3.60
C PRO A 36 -21.77 -37.30 -2.07
N GLY A 37 -22.85 -37.03 -1.34
CA GLY A 37 -22.88 -37.01 0.12
C GLY A 37 -22.71 -38.35 0.83
N ALA A 38 -22.39 -38.25 2.12
CA ALA A 38 -22.45 -39.34 3.08
C ALA A 38 -23.33 -38.93 4.28
N ARG A 39 -24.40 -39.71 4.47
CA ARG A 39 -25.23 -39.73 5.68
C ARG A 39 -24.63 -40.73 6.67
N GLY A 40 -24.74 -40.42 7.96
CA GLY A 40 -24.63 -41.37 9.07
C GLY A 40 -24.90 -40.63 10.39
N ARG A 41 -26.15 -40.42 10.80
CA ARG A 41 -27.06 -41.30 11.57
C ARG A 41 -26.54 -41.77 12.94
N ARG A 42 -27.49 -41.68 13.89
CA ARG A 42 -27.65 -42.36 15.20
C ARG A 42 -27.14 -41.57 16.39
N ARG A 43 -27.79 -41.48 17.55
CA ARG A 43 -29.05 -42.00 18.16
C ARG A 43 -29.18 -41.12 19.43
N GLY A 44 -30.33 -40.59 19.87
CA GLY A 44 -31.51 -41.31 20.31
C GLY A 44 -31.58 -41.33 21.85
N ARG A 45 -32.81 -41.22 22.39
CA ARG A 45 -33.27 -41.32 23.80
C ARG A 45 -33.28 -39.97 24.56
N GLY A 46 -34.34 -39.60 25.28
CA GLY A 46 -35.57 -40.28 25.62
C GLY A 46 -36.48 -39.33 26.41
N ALA A 47 -37.76 -39.68 26.47
CA ALA A 47 -38.86 -38.97 27.11
C ALA A 47 -38.67 -38.77 28.62
N THR A 48 -39.33 -37.77 29.21
CA THR A 48 -40.57 -37.96 29.98
C THR A 48 -41.00 -36.65 30.66
N ALA A 49 -42.31 -36.52 30.79
CA ALA A 49 -43.03 -35.38 31.35
C ALA A 49 -42.89 -35.27 32.88
N ARG A 50 -43.04 -34.06 33.43
CA ARG A 50 -44.00 -33.82 34.52
C ARG A 50 -44.26 -32.34 34.79
N ALA A 51 -45.51 -32.11 35.17
CA ALA A 51 -46.13 -30.86 35.54
C ALA A 51 -45.55 -30.25 36.83
N GLY A 52 -45.66 -28.92 36.94
CA GLY A 52 -45.34 -28.16 38.13
C GLY A 52 -45.85 -26.74 38.02
N THR A 53 -47.12 -26.55 38.34
CA THR A 53 -47.75 -25.26 38.59
C THR A 53 -47.07 -24.54 39.75
N ARG A 54 -46.79 -23.24 39.59
CA ARG A 54 -46.98 -22.23 40.65
C ARG A 54 -46.86 -20.83 40.06
N GLY A 55 -47.92 -20.06 40.31
CA GLY A 55 -48.10 -18.70 39.85
C GLY A 55 -47.06 -17.75 40.43
N GLY A 56 -46.69 -16.80 39.58
CA GLY A 56 -45.98 -15.59 39.94
C GLY A 56 -46.39 -14.54 38.95
N GLU A 57 -47.50 -13.85 39.23
CA GLU A 57 -47.99 -12.71 38.48
C GLU A 57 -46.89 -11.65 38.41
N ARG A 58 -46.28 -11.49 37.23
CA ARG A 58 -45.43 -10.33 36.95
C ARG A 58 -46.36 -9.17 36.62
N PRO A 59 -46.28 -8.03 37.33
CA PRO A 59 -47.13 -6.89 37.02
C PRO A 59 -46.79 -6.39 35.62
N ARG A 60 -47.79 -6.38 34.73
CA ARG A 60 -47.71 -5.76 33.40
C ARG A 60 -47.48 -4.26 33.61
N ARG A 61 -46.22 -3.85 33.71
CA ARG A 61 -45.83 -2.44 33.58
C ARG A 61 -46.33 -1.96 32.22
N ARG A 62 -47.42 -1.20 32.22
CA ARG A 62 -47.85 -0.38 31.08
C ARG A 62 -46.65 0.45 30.67
N ARG A 63 -45.97 0.05 29.59
CA ARG A 63 -45.02 0.92 28.90
C ARG A 63 -45.85 2.10 28.39
N ARG A 64 -45.94 3.17 29.18
CA ARG A 64 -46.31 4.49 28.67
C ARG A 64 -45.34 4.74 27.51
N ARG A 65 -45.86 4.71 26.28
CA ARG A 65 -45.13 5.21 25.12
C ARG A 65 -44.80 6.66 25.44
N LEU A 66 -43.55 6.94 25.76
CA LEU A 66 -42.99 8.27 25.67
C LEU A 66 -43.03 8.62 24.18
N THR A 67 -44.14 9.19 23.71
CA THR A 67 -44.18 9.85 22.40
C THR A 67 -43.40 11.13 22.56
N TRP A 68 -42.17 11.14 22.05
CA TRP A 68 -41.33 12.33 21.99
C TRP A 68 -42.11 13.46 21.30
N PRO A 69 -42.49 14.55 22.00
CA PRO A 69 -43.17 15.66 21.37
C PRO A 69 -42.16 16.42 20.50
N GLY A 70 -42.50 16.63 19.23
CA GLY A 70 -41.81 17.65 18.43
C GLY A 70 -40.51 17.22 17.74
N SER A 71 -40.41 16.01 17.21
CA SER A 71 -39.46 15.78 16.11
C SER A 71 -40.02 16.39 14.82
N ARG A 72 -39.95 17.73 14.69
CA ARG A 72 -40.02 18.38 13.37
C ARG A 72 -38.87 17.79 12.58
N ARG A 73 -39.15 16.75 11.78
CA ARG A 73 -38.23 16.25 10.77
C ARG A 73 -38.04 17.41 9.81
N HIS A 74 -37.00 18.21 10.02
CA HIS A 74 -36.52 19.14 9.03
C HIS A 74 -36.16 18.30 7.80
N ARG A 75 -37.12 18.19 6.86
CA ARG A 75 -36.88 17.58 5.56
C ARG A 75 -35.81 18.43 4.92
N VAL A 76 -34.60 17.89 4.87
CA VAL A 76 -33.49 18.52 4.17
C VAL A 76 -33.95 18.72 2.72
N PRO A 77 -33.93 19.95 2.17
CA PRO A 77 -34.44 20.20 0.82
C PRO A 77 -33.79 19.27 -0.20
N ALA A 78 -34.55 18.79 -1.19
CA ALA A 78 -34.07 17.83 -2.19
C ALA A 78 -32.81 18.30 -2.94
N GLN A 79 -32.72 19.61 -3.22
CA GLN A 79 -31.53 20.24 -3.81
C GLN A 79 -30.29 20.11 -2.92
N ARG A 80 -30.46 20.25 -1.60
CA ARG A 80 -29.38 20.12 -0.60
C ARG A 80 -28.93 18.67 -0.39
N ARG A 81 -29.80 17.70 -0.72
CA ARG A 81 -29.44 16.27 -0.79
C ARG A 81 -28.61 15.95 -2.04
N LYS A 82 -28.99 16.51 -3.21
CA LYS A 82 -28.28 16.30 -4.48
C LYS A 82 -26.90 16.99 -4.52
N ALA A 83 -26.78 18.18 -3.94
CA ALA A 83 -25.47 18.85 -3.79
C ALA A 83 -24.51 18.03 -2.92
N ARG A 84 -25.00 17.53 -1.77
CA ARG A 84 -24.22 16.69 -0.85
C ARG A 84 -23.73 15.38 -1.50
N SER A 85 -24.55 14.74 -2.34
CA SER A 85 -24.13 13.51 -3.05
C SER A 85 -23.07 13.77 -4.12
N THR A 86 -23.10 14.95 -4.74
CA THR A 86 -22.10 15.34 -5.76
C THR A 86 -20.75 15.62 -5.08
N GLU A 87 -20.74 16.40 -4.00
CA GLU A 87 -19.54 16.69 -3.20
C GLU A 87 -18.88 15.42 -2.63
N GLU A 88 -19.69 14.44 -2.22
CA GLU A 88 -19.20 13.16 -1.69
C GLU A 88 -18.54 12.30 -2.77
N SER A 89 -19.08 12.30 -3.99
CA SER A 89 -18.46 11.65 -5.15
C SER A 89 -17.12 12.30 -5.48
N ASP A 90 -17.08 13.63 -5.60
CA ASP A 90 -15.87 14.38 -5.93
C ASP A 90 -14.76 14.16 -4.91
N ARG A 91 -15.13 14.07 -3.62
CA ARG A 91 -14.20 13.74 -2.54
C ARG A 91 -13.64 12.33 -2.70
N ALA A 92 -14.49 11.34 -3.01
CA ALA A 92 -14.07 9.97 -3.22
C ALA A 92 -13.13 9.83 -4.44
N ASP A 93 -13.43 10.54 -5.53
CA ASP A 93 -12.59 10.63 -6.71
C ASP A 93 -11.23 11.25 -6.40
N ARG A 94 -11.21 12.32 -5.60
CA ARG A 94 -9.95 12.92 -5.14
C ARG A 94 -9.12 11.92 -4.35
N ILE A 95 -9.72 11.20 -3.40
CA ILE A 95 -9.01 10.19 -2.58
C ILE A 95 -8.44 9.07 -3.47
N ARG A 96 -9.23 8.55 -4.42
CA ARG A 96 -8.76 7.55 -5.38
C ARG A 96 -7.60 8.06 -6.23
N SER A 97 -7.67 9.32 -6.67
CA SER A 97 -6.64 9.96 -7.47
C SER A 97 -5.34 10.12 -6.67
N LEU A 98 -5.41 10.56 -5.41
CA LEU A 98 -4.25 10.68 -4.53
C LEU A 98 -3.57 9.33 -4.28
N ARG A 99 -4.36 8.27 -4.04
CA ARG A 99 -3.83 6.90 -3.92
C ARG A 99 -3.09 6.45 -5.17
N THR A 100 -3.69 6.71 -6.33
CA THR A 100 -3.09 6.39 -7.63
C THR A 100 -1.77 7.14 -7.82
N GLY A 101 -1.74 8.44 -7.50
CA GLY A 101 -0.53 9.26 -7.58
C GLY A 101 0.63 8.74 -6.71
N ARG A 102 0.36 8.34 -5.47
CA ARG A 102 1.38 7.74 -4.59
C ARG A 102 1.95 6.44 -5.15
N ARG A 103 1.10 5.58 -5.72
CA ARG A 103 1.53 4.31 -6.32
C ARG A 103 2.38 4.53 -7.57
N LEU A 104 2.02 5.49 -8.41
CA LEU A 104 2.81 5.87 -9.59
C LEU A 104 4.19 6.41 -9.20
N ALA A 105 4.25 7.30 -8.22
CA ALA A 105 5.51 7.83 -7.70
C ALA A 105 6.37 6.72 -7.07
N LEU A 106 5.79 5.88 -6.22
CA LEU A 106 6.50 4.76 -5.59
C LEU A 106 7.08 3.82 -6.64
N SER A 107 6.30 3.45 -7.65
CA SER A 107 6.76 2.62 -8.77
C SER A 107 7.95 3.25 -9.50
N ALA A 108 7.87 4.55 -9.80
CA ALA A 108 8.92 5.26 -10.51
C ALA A 108 10.22 5.38 -9.69
N VAL A 109 10.12 5.70 -8.39
CA VAL A 109 11.27 5.77 -7.48
C VAL A 109 11.88 4.38 -7.29
N PHE A 110 11.06 3.35 -7.13
CA PHE A 110 11.53 1.97 -7.01
C PHE A 110 12.27 1.48 -8.25
N GLU A 111 11.74 1.72 -9.45
CA GLU A 111 12.43 1.32 -10.69
C GLU A 111 13.75 2.08 -10.87
N ALA A 112 13.83 3.34 -10.42
CA ALA A 112 15.07 4.11 -10.44
C ALA A 112 16.17 3.51 -9.54
N GLU A 113 15.82 2.71 -8.51
CA GLU A 113 16.79 1.99 -7.67
C GLU A 113 17.62 0.94 -8.43
N PHE A 114 17.23 0.60 -9.66
CA PHE A 114 17.97 -0.32 -10.54
C PHE A 114 18.94 0.43 -11.47
N GLY A 115 18.97 1.77 -11.43
CA GLY A 115 19.98 2.60 -12.10
C GLY A 115 19.85 2.73 -13.62
N GLN A 116 18.77 2.25 -14.22
CA GLN A 116 18.59 2.26 -15.68
C GLN A 116 18.13 3.63 -16.22
N ARG A 117 17.31 4.35 -15.45
CA ARG A 117 16.68 5.63 -15.81
C ARG A 117 16.42 6.46 -14.55
N THR A 118 16.24 7.76 -14.73
CA THR A 118 15.83 8.67 -13.64
C THR A 118 14.36 8.43 -13.26
N ALA A 119 14.02 8.64 -11.99
CA ALA A 119 12.65 8.48 -11.50
C ALA A 119 11.66 9.36 -12.27
N SER A 120 12.03 10.60 -12.62
CA SER A 120 11.19 11.49 -13.42
C SER A 120 10.91 10.95 -14.82
N ALA A 121 11.93 10.42 -15.51
CA ALA A 121 11.74 9.85 -16.84
C ALA A 121 10.87 8.58 -16.81
N ILE A 122 11.04 7.74 -15.79
CA ILE A 122 10.21 6.56 -15.58
C ILE A 122 8.75 6.96 -15.33
N LEU A 123 8.52 7.98 -14.49
CA LEU A 123 7.19 8.48 -14.20
C LEU A 123 6.48 8.98 -15.47
N GLU A 124 7.13 9.83 -16.28
CA GLU A 124 6.49 10.36 -17.49
C GLU A 124 6.11 9.25 -18.48
N ARG A 125 6.93 8.18 -18.57
CA ARG A 125 6.56 6.99 -19.33
C ARG A 125 5.29 6.34 -18.75
N HIS A 126 5.23 6.09 -17.45
CA HIS A 126 4.04 5.49 -16.82
C HIS A 126 2.79 6.34 -17.04
N LEU A 127 2.91 7.67 -16.97
CA LEU A 127 1.81 8.59 -17.20
C LEU A 127 1.31 8.56 -18.64
N THR A 128 2.22 8.41 -19.61
CA THR A 128 1.88 8.27 -21.03
C THR A 128 1.16 6.95 -21.31
N GLU A 129 1.60 5.85 -20.67
CA GLU A 129 1.03 4.51 -20.87
C GLU A 129 -0.35 4.31 -20.21
N THR A 130 -0.66 5.06 -19.15
CA THR A 130 -1.83 4.79 -18.30
C THR A 130 -3.04 5.69 -18.60
N GLU A 131 -2.96 6.64 -19.56
CA GLU A 131 -3.99 7.69 -19.78
C GLU A 131 -4.50 8.27 -18.43
N GLY A 132 -3.55 8.70 -17.60
CA GLY A 132 -3.77 8.88 -16.17
C GLY A 132 -4.66 10.07 -15.79
N ASN A 133 -5.39 9.93 -14.68
CA ASN A 133 -6.09 11.02 -14.02
C ASN A 133 -5.14 12.21 -13.73
N PRO A 134 -5.49 13.45 -14.10
CA PRO A 134 -4.58 14.60 -13.98
C PRO A 134 -4.17 14.91 -12.54
N ASN A 135 -5.06 14.72 -11.56
CA ASN A 135 -4.75 14.93 -10.15
C ASN A 135 -3.77 13.88 -9.63
N ALA A 136 -3.88 12.63 -10.11
CA ALA A 136 -2.93 11.57 -9.79
C ALA A 136 -1.55 11.88 -10.38
N ALA A 137 -1.51 12.35 -11.63
CA ALA A 137 -0.29 12.75 -12.32
C ALA A 137 0.41 13.92 -11.62
N GLU A 138 -0.34 14.95 -11.22
CA GLU A 138 0.19 16.10 -10.49
C GLU A 138 0.83 15.68 -9.15
N LEU A 139 0.12 14.88 -8.35
CA LEU A 139 0.69 14.37 -7.09
C LEU A 139 1.94 13.54 -7.35
N ALA A 140 1.91 12.63 -8.32
CA ALA A 140 3.04 11.76 -8.62
C ALA A 140 4.29 12.57 -9.01
N ARG A 141 4.13 13.60 -9.86
CA ARG A 141 5.21 14.50 -10.28
C ARG A 141 5.79 15.28 -9.11
N ARG A 142 4.94 15.88 -8.28
CA ARG A 142 5.39 16.60 -7.08
C ARG A 142 6.18 15.70 -6.15
N LEU A 143 5.69 14.48 -5.93
CA LEU A 143 6.31 13.53 -5.03
C LEU A 143 7.66 13.02 -5.56
N VAL A 144 7.73 12.63 -6.83
CA VAL A 144 9.00 12.21 -7.44
C VAL A 144 10.02 13.35 -7.41
N ARG A 145 9.59 14.58 -7.72
CA ARG A 145 10.43 15.77 -7.61
C ARG A 145 10.96 15.94 -6.19
N ALA A 146 10.08 15.92 -5.19
CA ALA A 146 10.44 16.08 -3.79
C ALA A 146 11.48 15.03 -3.34
N VAL A 147 11.32 13.77 -3.75
CA VAL A 147 12.27 12.69 -3.45
C VAL A 147 13.61 12.90 -4.14
N VAL A 148 13.62 13.28 -5.42
CA VAL A 148 14.85 13.47 -6.20
C VAL A 148 15.65 14.67 -5.68
N GLU A 149 14.99 15.79 -5.44
CA GLU A 149 15.63 17.04 -5.01
C GLU A 149 16.14 16.99 -3.55
N ASN A 150 15.51 16.17 -2.69
CA ASN A 150 15.82 16.11 -1.26
C ASN A 150 16.39 14.76 -0.82
N ARG A 151 16.91 13.95 -1.75
CA ARG A 151 17.31 12.57 -1.48
C ARG A 151 18.26 12.43 -0.29
N ASP A 152 19.32 13.23 -0.23
CA ASP A 152 20.34 13.13 0.81
C ASP A 152 19.78 13.53 2.19
N THR A 153 18.97 14.60 2.23
CA THR A 153 18.27 15.05 3.45
C THR A 153 17.28 13.99 3.95
N ILE A 154 16.55 13.36 3.03
CA ILE A 154 15.61 12.28 3.33
C ILE A 154 16.37 11.07 3.88
N ASP A 155 17.46 10.66 3.23
CA ASP A 155 18.26 9.50 3.65
C ASP A 155 18.87 9.74 5.05
N ALA A 156 19.44 10.92 5.30
CA ALA A 156 19.94 11.30 6.62
C ALA A 156 18.81 11.30 7.68
N THR A 157 17.60 11.70 7.30
CA THR A 157 16.43 11.66 8.19
C THR A 157 16.01 10.21 8.51
N ILE A 158 16.08 9.31 7.53
CA ILE A 158 15.83 7.88 7.75
C ILE A 158 16.83 7.34 8.77
N GLU A 159 18.13 7.60 8.57
CA GLU A 159 19.19 7.10 9.46
C GLU A 159 19.05 7.63 10.89
N ARG A 160 18.69 8.91 11.04
CA ARG A 160 18.46 9.52 12.36
C ARG A 160 17.24 8.93 13.08
N LEU A 161 16.16 8.65 12.37
CA LEU A 161 14.91 8.18 12.96
C LEU A 161 14.85 6.65 13.10
N ALA A 162 15.57 5.92 12.26
CA ALA A 162 15.59 4.47 12.23
C ALA A 162 17.04 3.94 12.19
N PRO A 163 17.85 4.15 13.25
CA PRO A 163 19.27 3.77 13.24
C PRO A 163 19.52 2.27 13.04
N GLN A 164 18.52 1.44 13.38
CA GLN A 164 18.54 -0.02 13.24
C GLN A 164 18.23 -0.47 11.81
N TYR A 165 17.84 0.45 10.93
CA TYR A 165 17.52 0.21 9.53
C TYR A 165 18.31 1.16 8.62
N PRO A 166 19.64 0.99 8.49
CA PRO A 166 20.45 1.82 7.61
C PRO A 166 19.92 1.77 6.17
N VAL A 167 19.88 2.93 5.50
CA VAL A 167 19.28 3.08 4.16
C VAL A 167 19.88 2.10 3.15
N VAL A 168 21.18 1.84 3.25
CA VAL A 168 21.89 0.91 2.36
C VAL A 168 21.52 -0.56 2.57
N GLN A 169 21.02 -0.92 3.76
CA GLN A 169 20.63 -2.30 4.11
C GLN A 169 19.16 -2.59 3.83
N LEU A 170 18.34 -1.55 3.66
CA LEU A 170 16.94 -1.69 3.29
C LEU A 170 16.79 -2.34 1.92
N ALA A 171 15.76 -3.18 1.78
CA ALA A 171 15.31 -3.65 0.48
C ALA A 171 14.97 -2.44 -0.41
N ARG A 172 15.20 -2.56 -1.73
CA ARG A 172 14.95 -1.45 -2.67
C ARG A 172 13.52 -0.89 -2.55
N MET A 173 12.53 -1.77 -2.33
CA MET A 173 11.13 -1.37 -2.13
C MET A 173 10.97 -0.57 -0.84
N ASP A 174 11.49 -1.05 0.29
CA ASP A 174 11.37 -0.38 1.59
C ASP A 174 12.05 0.98 1.59
N ARG A 175 13.22 1.07 0.96
CA ARG A 175 13.94 2.33 0.77
C ARG A 175 13.15 3.32 -0.08
N ALA A 176 12.64 2.89 -1.23
CA ALA A 176 11.80 3.74 -2.08
C ALA A 176 10.54 4.20 -1.34
N LEU A 177 9.95 3.32 -0.53
CA LEU A 177 8.76 3.60 0.26
C LEU A 177 9.02 4.65 1.33
N LEU A 178 10.08 4.50 2.14
CA LEU A 178 10.45 5.50 3.15
C LEU A 178 10.82 6.84 2.51
N ARG A 179 11.53 6.81 1.39
CA ARG A 179 11.88 8.03 0.65
C ARG A 179 10.64 8.78 0.19
N CYS A 180 9.68 8.08 -0.42
CA CYS A 180 8.41 8.70 -0.82
C CYS A 180 7.59 9.19 0.38
N ALA A 181 7.47 8.39 1.44
CA ALA A 181 6.71 8.77 2.61
C ALA A 181 7.24 10.05 3.27
N LEU A 182 8.56 10.12 3.48
CA LEU A 182 9.23 11.31 4.02
C LEU A 182 9.20 12.47 3.03
N GLY A 183 9.43 12.21 1.74
CA GLY A 183 9.37 13.21 0.68
C GLY A 183 8.01 13.91 0.63
N GLU A 184 6.90 13.17 0.76
CA GLU A 184 5.58 13.78 0.81
C GLU A 184 5.35 14.59 2.09
N VAL A 185 5.64 14.01 3.25
CA VAL A 185 5.34 14.63 4.56
C VAL A 185 6.20 15.87 4.81
N LEU A 186 7.47 15.86 4.43
CA LEU A 186 8.43 16.93 4.70
C LEU A 186 8.51 17.99 3.59
N HIS A 187 8.34 17.59 2.33
CA HIS A 187 8.71 18.42 1.19
C HIS A 187 7.59 18.63 0.16
N SER A 188 6.43 17.96 0.31
CA SER A 188 5.29 18.14 -0.60
C SER A 188 3.94 18.09 0.14
N PRO A 189 3.65 19.02 1.07
CA PRO A 189 2.43 19.01 1.89
C PRO A 189 1.20 19.50 1.10
N ALA A 190 0.77 18.75 0.09
CA ALA A 190 -0.51 18.96 -0.59
C ALA A 190 -1.67 18.24 0.12
N THR A 191 -1.35 17.20 0.92
CA THR A 191 -2.30 16.42 1.70
C THR A 191 -2.03 16.67 3.20
N PRO A 192 -3.06 16.79 4.06
CA PRO A 192 -2.84 16.86 5.51
C PRO A 192 -1.97 15.70 6.01
N ALA A 193 -0.97 16.00 6.85
CA ALA A 193 0.05 15.04 7.27
C ALA A 193 -0.55 13.73 7.79
N ARG A 194 -1.56 13.81 8.66
CA ARG A 194 -2.28 12.63 9.19
C ARG A 194 -2.84 11.71 8.09
N VAL A 195 -3.38 12.28 7.03
CA VAL A 195 -3.93 11.51 5.90
C VAL A 195 -2.79 10.91 5.07
N ALA A 196 -1.74 11.68 4.78
CA ALA A 196 -0.57 11.17 4.07
C ALA A 196 0.06 10.00 4.83
N ILE A 197 0.24 10.13 6.14
CA ILE A 197 0.77 9.07 7.03
C ILE A 197 -0.08 7.81 6.91
N ALA A 198 -1.40 7.91 7.09
CA ALA A 198 -2.29 6.75 7.01
C ALA A 198 -2.18 6.03 5.66
N GLU A 199 -2.07 6.78 4.56
CA GLU A 199 -1.92 6.22 3.22
C GLU A 199 -0.55 5.54 3.01
N TRP A 200 0.54 6.13 3.52
CA TRP A 200 1.88 5.51 3.45
C TRP A 200 2.02 4.28 4.33
N VAL A 201 1.41 4.29 5.51
CA VAL A 201 1.33 3.13 6.42
C VAL A 201 0.60 1.98 5.75
N GLU A 202 -0.49 2.27 5.02
CA GLU A 202 -1.22 1.26 4.27
C GLU A 202 -0.42 0.74 3.06
N LEU A 203 0.25 1.61 2.31
CA LEU A 203 1.15 1.18 1.22
C LEU A 203 2.29 0.29 1.76
N ALA A 204 2.86 0.63 2.91
CA ALA A 204 3.88 -0.19 3.58
C ALA A 204 3.37 -1.59 3.90
N ARG A 205 2.13 -1.70 4.40
CA ARG A 205 1.48 -2.99 4.64
C ARG A 205 1.32 -3.80 3.36
N ILE A 206 0.91 -3.16 2.27
CA ILE A 206 0.64 -3.82 0.97
C ILE A 206 1.93 -4.33 0.32
N TYR A 207 3.00 -3.51 0.30
CA TYR A 207 4.22 -3.82 -0.45
C TYR A 207 5.28 -4.57 0.35
N SER A 208 5.29 -4.41 1.68
CA SER A 208 6.38 -4.88 2.54
C SER A 208 5.92 -5.55 3.84
N GLY A 209 4.60 -5.62 4.07
CA GLY A 209 4.02 -6.31 5.22
C GLY A 209 4.01 -5.52 6.53
N ASP A 210 3.71 -6.25 7.60
CA ASP A 210 3.37 -5.67 8.91
C ASP A 210 4.54 -5.00 9.64
N SER A 211 5.75 -5.53 9.49
CA SER A 211 6.96 -4.94 10.08
C SER A 211 7.21 -3.54 9.52
N MET A 212 7.14 -3.40 8.20
CA MET A 212 7.34 -2.12 7.51
C MET A 212 6.22 -1.13 7.83
N ARG A 213 4.97 -1.60 7.94
CA ARG A 213 3.84 -0.77 8.42
C ARG A 213 4.16 -0.11 9.77
N ARG A 214 4.64 -0.88 10.75
CA ARG A 214 4.99 -0.36 12.09
C ARG A 214 6.16 0.62 12.02
N LEU A 215 7.19 0.30 11.23
CA LEU A 215 8.35 1.18 11.04
C LEU A 215 7.95 2.53 10.45
N VAL A 216 7.20 2.53 9.36
CA VAL A 216 6.73 3.77 8.69
C VAL A 216 5.88 4.60 9.64
N ASN A 217 4.95 3.98 10.37
CA ASN A 217 4.14 4.69 11.36
C ASN A 217 5.02 5.34 12.44
N GLY A 218 5.99 4.62 12.99
CA GLY A 218 6.90 5.15 14.01
C GLY A 218 7.84 6.25 13.50
N VAL A 219 8.35 6.12 12.27
CA VAL A 219 9.19 7.15 11.62
C VAL A 219 8.39 8.43 11.38
N LEU A 220 7.21 8.33 10.76
CA LEU A 220 6.42 9.51 10.41
C LEU A 220 5.76 10.17 11.63
N GLY A 221 5.32 9.40 12.63
CA GLY A 221 4.73 9.97 13.86
C GLY A 221 5.73 10.83 14.66
N ARG A 222 7.01 10.42 14.70
CA ARG A 222 8.07 11.23 15.34
C ARG A 222 8.32 12.56 14.64
N ILE A 223 8.02 12.67 13.35
CA ILE A 223 8.19 13.91 12.58
C ILE A 223 7.05 14.89 12.85
N THR A 224 5.82 14.40 12.97
CA THR A 224 4.64 15.26 13.19
C THR A 224 4.42 15.63 14.66
N GLY A 225 5.25 15.12 15.58
CA GLY A 225 5.03 15.25 17.02
C GLY A 225 3.87 14.40 17.54
N GLU A 226 3.25 13.60 16.66
CA GLU A 226 2.28 12.58 17.03
C GLU A 226 3.07 11.37 17.55
N ALA A 227 3.42 11.38 18.84
CA ALA A 227 4.09 10.26 19.50
C ALA A 227 3.16 9.02 19.51
N THR A 228 3.11 8.30 18.39
CA THR A 228 2.43 7.02 18.28
C THR A 228 3.40 5.92 18.68
N ALA A 229 2.98 5.08 19.63
CA ALA A 229 3.74 4.02 20.27
C ALA A 229 4.82 3.39 19.37
N ALA A 230 6.06 3.45 19.87
CA ALA A 230 7.24 2.89 19.23
C ALA A 230 7.03 1.41 18.89
N PRO A 231 7.64 0.89 17.80
CA PRO A 231 7.74 -0.55 17.63
C PRO A 231 8.58 -1.09 18.79
N GLU A 232 7.95 -1.82 19.71
CA GLU A 232 8.67 -2.74 20.58
C GLU A 232 9.58 -3.59 19.70
N THR A 233 10.86 -3.53 20.01
CA THR A 233 11.94 -4.21 19.32
C THR A 233 11.68 -5.71 19.32
N GLU A 234 10.96 -6.21 18.31
CA GLU A 234 11.03 -7.62 17.94
C GLU A 234 12.49 -7.88 17.54
N ARG A 235 13.27 -8.39 18.50
CA ARG A 235 14.61 -8.93 18.28
C ARG A 235 14.50 -10.02 17.23
N HIS A 236 14.68 -9.67 15.96
CA HIS A 236 14.86 -10.64 14.90
C HIS A 236 16.31 -11.16 15.01
N PRO A 237 16.53 -12.46 15.24
CA PRO A 237 17.87 -12.98 15.48
C PRO A 237 18.65 -13.07 14.16
N SER A 238 19.46 -12.05 13.85
CA SER A 238 20.53 -12.17 12.86
C SER A 238 21.77 -12.81 13.50
N THR A 239 21.78 -14.15 13.48
CA THR A 239 22.87 -15.13 13.19
C THR A 239 24.35 -14.77 13.47
N PRO A 240 25.20 -15.78 13.73
CA PRO A 240 26.16 -16.06 12.66
C PRO A 240 26.45 -17.54 12.40
N ARG A 241 26.71 -17.79 11.11
CA ARG A 241 27.24 -19.03 10.55
C ARG A 241 28.76 -19.11 10.85
N ARG A 242 29.17 -20.22 11.49
CA ARG A 242 30.45 -20.94 11.37
C ARG A 242 31.69 -20.44 12.15
N LYS A 243 32.26 -21.33 12.97
CA LYS A 243 33.69 -21.65 12.96
C LYS A 243 33.91 -23.17 12.86
N ARG A 244 34.84 -23.54 11.98
CA ARG A 244 35.44 -24.87 11.82
C ARG A 244 36.62 -25.03 12.80
N ARG A 245 37.04 -26.28 13.01
CA ARG A 245 38.28 -26.81 13.64
C ARG A 245 38.24 -26.72 15.17
N GLY A 246 38.63 -27.71 15.97
CA GLY A 246 39.24 -29.03 15.77
C GLY A 246 39.86 -29.42 17.12
N SER A 247 39.71 -30.68 17.54
CA SER A 247 40.55 -31.47 18.46
C SER A 247 39.90 -32.84 18.60
#